data_AF-A0A449BF62-F1
#
_entry.id   AF-A0A449BF62-F1
#
_cell.length_a   1.000
_cell.length_b   1.000
_cell.length_c   1.000
_cell.angle_alpha   90.00
_cell.angle_beta   90.00
_cell.angle_gamma   90.00
#
_symmetry.space_group_name_H-M   'P 1'
#
loop_
_entity.id
_entity.type
_entity.pdbx_description
1 polymer ?
#
loop_
_entity_poly.entity_id
_entity_poly.type
_entity_poly.pdbx_seq_one_letter_code
_entity_poly.pdbx_strand_id
1 'polypeptide(L)'
;MYMTKTDYILNTYTESLMIAKSISNRVYQNEFNRLFNLKHIRDKFDNKITIKDIFLNCWDKFKSNNIDKLRSSVIKNVEDIIFCKDYRKGYIAFSCKRCDNFTFTAFSCNSRFCSTCGKKYRDFRSIEIQSKLINVSHRHFVFTVAEELRIYFFKYRDMQNLLFDAVNDTLTNTSITSKKEIANNYKLGFVSFLHTFGRDLKPNPHIHALVAEAKVSSSGNVKNIIIFILNS
;
A
#
# COMPACT_ATOMS: atom_id res chain seq x y z
N MET A 1 38.57 16.17 0.78
CA MET A 1 37.73 15.82 -0.38
C MET A 1 36.67 14.83 0.10
N TYR A 2 35.40 15.21 0.14
CA TYR A 2 34.34 14.28 0.57
C TYR A 2 34.17 13.22 -0.53
N MET A 3 34.46 11.97 -0.20
CA MET A 3 34.31 10.84 -1.13
C MET A 3 32.82 10.66 -1.45
N THR A 4 32.44 10.73 -2.72
CA THR A 4 31.04 10.56 -3.11
C THR A 4 30.60 9.10 -2.96
N LYS A 5 29.29 8.86 -2.91
CA LYS A 5 28.72 7.49 -2.87
C LYS A 5 29.23 6.64 -4.04
N THR A 6 29.31 7.24 -5.23
CA THR A 6 29.85 6.61 -6.44
C THR A 6 31.32 6.28 -6.28
N ASP A 7 32.15 7.23 -5.83
CA ASP A 7 33.58 7.01 -5.64
C ASP A 7 33.85 5.91 -4.62
N TYR A 8 33.08 5.89 -3.52
CA TYR A 8 33.20 4.84 -2.51
C TYR A 8 32.92 3.45 -3.09
N ILE A 9 31.89 3.31 -3.93
CA ILE A 9 31.55 2.03 -4.55
C ILE A 9 32.64 1.61 -5.54
N LEU A 10 33.06 2.54 -6.41
CA LEU A 10 34.10 2.27 -7.41
C LEU A 10 35.40 1.82 -6.74
N ASN A 11 35.80 2.45 -5.64
CA ASN A 11 37.02 2.11 -4.91
C ASN A 11 36.89 0.81 -4.08
N THR A 12 35.77 0.65 -3.37
CA THR A 12 35.58 -0.46 -2.41
C THR A 12 35.29 -1.79 -3.12
N TYR A 13 34.59 -1.75 -4.25
CA TYR A 13 34.12 -2.94 -4.99
C TYR A 13 34.75 -3.05 -6.37
N THR A 14 35.96 -2.51 -6.53
CA THR A 14 36.70 -2.48 -7.80
C THR A 14 36.73 -3.86 -8.47
N GLU A 15 37.11 -4.90 -7.73
CA GLU A 15 37.28 -6.26 -8.25
C GLU A 15 35.94 -6.85 -8.75
N SER A 16 34.88 -6.78 -7.93
CA SER A 16 33.53 -7.22 -8.32
C SER A 16 33.03 -6.50 -9.58
N LEU A 17 33.29 -5.19 -9.68
CA LEU A 17 32.89 -4.38 -10.84
C LEU A 17 33.72 -4.71 -12.09
N MET A 18 35.02 -4.99 -11.95
CA MET A 18 35.87 -5.43 -13.07
C MET A 18 35.42 -6.81 -13.60
N ILE A 19 35.09 -7.74 -12.72
CA ILE A 19 34.52 -9.05 -13.09
C ILE A 19 33.17 -8.88 -13.81
N ALA A 20 32.29 -8.04 -13.28
CA ALA A 20 31.01 -7.77 -13.92
C ALA A 20 31.17 -7.12 -15.31
N LYS A 21 32.16 -6.23 -15.46
CA LYS A 21 32.50 -5.56 -16.71
C LYS A 21 33.06 -6.50 -17.77
N SER A 22 33.90 -7.47 -17.38
CA SER A 22 34.48 -8.43 -18.31
C SER A 22 33.43 -9.34 -18.96
N ILE A 23 32.28 -9.55 -18.29
CA ILE A 23 31.15 -10.29 -18.84
C ILE A 23 30.35 -9.43 -19.84
N SER A 24 29.86 -8.26 -19.41
CA SER A 24 29.22 -7.29 -20.31
C SER A 24 28.93 -5.95 -19.63
N ASN A 25 28.69 -4.91 -20.42
CA ASN A 25 28.18 -3.62 -19.90
C ASN A 25 26.86 -3.76 -19.14
N ARG A 26 25.97 -4.66 -19.55
CA ARG A 26 24.69 -4.89 -18.86
C ARG A 26 24.92 -5.49 -17.48
N VAL A 27 25.85 -6.45 -17.36
CA VAL A 27 26.19 -7.08 -16.08
C VAL A 27 26.88 -6.10 -15.14
N TYR A 28 27.79 -5.25 -15.66
CA TYR A 28 28.37 -4.14 -14.91
C TYR A 28 27.30 -3.20 -14.34
N GLN A 29 26.35 -2.74 -15.15
CA GLN A 29 25.30 -1.81 -14.68
C GLN A 29 24.40 -2.47 -13.63
N ASN A 30 24.06 -3.75 -13.79
CA ASN A 30 23.30 -4.49 -12.79
C ASN A 30 24.06 -4.61 -11.46
N GLU A 31 25.36 -4.91 -11.52
CA GLU A 31 26.19 -5.05 -10.33
C GLU A 31 26.40 -3.70 -9.64
N PHE A 32 26.69 -2.64 -10.40
CA PHE A 32 26.79 -1.29 -9.87
C PHE A 32 25.47 -0.86 -9.19
N ASN A 33 24.33 -1.08 -9.84
CA ASN A 33 23.01 -0.79 -9.24
C ASN A 33 22.74 -1.62 -7.98
N ARG A 34 23.17 -2.89 -7.95
CA ARG A 34 23.06 -3.75 -6.76
C ARG A 34 23.88 -3.17 -5.61
N LEU A 35 25.15 -2.85 -5.85
CA LEU A 35 26.08 -2.28 -4.88
C LEU A 35 25.59 -0.91 -4.37
N PHE A 36 25.15 -0.04 -5.27
CA PHE A 36 24.61 1.28 -4.94
C PHE A 36 23.40 1.25 -4.00
N ASN A 37 22.63 0.16 -4.06
CA ASN A 37 21.43 -0.05 -3.25
C ASN A 37 21.66 -0.94 -2.01
N LEU A 38 22.90 -1.38 -1.74
CA LEU A 38 23.20 -2.12 -0.52
C LEU A 38 22.85 -1.29 0.71
N LYS A 39 22.34 -1.95 1.76
CA LYS A 39 21.86 -1.28 2.96
C LYS A 39 22.95 -0.41 3.60
N HIS A 40 24.15 -0.94 3.84
CA HIS A 40 25.23 -0.19 4.48
C HIS A 40 25.72 1.01 3.62
N ILE A 41 25.62 0.92 2.29
CA ILE A 41 25.92 2.02 1.37
C ILE A 41 24.89 3.13 1.52
N ARG A 42 23.59 2.78 1.51
CA ARG A 42 22.51 3.75 1.71
C ARG A 42 22.56 4.36 3.11
N ASP A 43 22.79 3.56 4.14
CA ASP A 43 22.89 4.03 5.52
C ASP A 43 24.07 5.01 5.69
N LYS A 44 25.19 4.79 4.97
CA LYS A 44 26.38 5.63 5.04
C LYS A 44 26.26 6.96 4.28
N PHE A 45 25.52 7.00 3.17
CA PHE A 45 25.54 8.16 2.26
C PHE A 45 24.19 8.86 2.08
N ASP A 46 23.06 8.19 2.31
CA ASP A 46 21.74 8.75 1.98
C ASP A 46 21.11 9.53 3.13
N ASN A 47 21.76 9.61 4.31
CA ASN A 47 21.27 10.26 5.55
C ASN A 47 19.77 9.99 5.82
N LYS A 48 19.31 8.79 5.46
CA LYS A 48 17.88 8.51 5.37
C LYS A 48 17.35 8.03 6.72
N ILE A 49 16.69 8.92 7.44
CA ILE A 49 15.90 8.54 8.63
C ILE A 49 14.64 7.82 8.16
N THR A 50 14.42 6.59 8.64
CA THR A 50 13.21 5.83 8.35
C THR A 50 12.21 5.90 9.51
N ILE A 51 10.94 5.58 9.23
CA ILE A 51 9.90 5.42 10.28
C ILE A 51 10.34 4.37 11.32
N LYS A 52 11.06 3.32 10.89
CA LYS A 52 11.59 2.31 11.79
C LYS A 52 12.60 2.91 12.77
N ASP A 53 13.47 3.80 12.30
CA ASP A 53 14.48 4.46 13.14
C ASP A 53 13.82 5.42 14.13
N ILE A 54 12.78 6.16 13.71
CA ILE A 54 11.99 7.01 14.61
C ILE A 54 11.37 6.17 15.73
N PHE A 55 10.71 5.05 15.38
CA PHE A 55 10.15 4.18 16.41
C PHE A 55 11.23 3.56 17.30
N LEU A 56 12.32 3.06 16.73
CA LEU A 56 13.40 2.46 17.52
C LEU A 56 13.96 3.43 18.57
N ASN A 57 14.09 4.71 18.24
CA ASN A 57 14.70 5.71 19.13
C ASN A 57 13.70 6.41 20.06
N CYS A 58 12.43 6.52 19.67
CA CYS A 58 11.45 7.34 20.39
C CYS A 58 10.29 6.54 21.02
N TRP A 59 10.09 5.28 20.63
CA TRP A 59 8.88 4.53 20.99
C TRP A 59 8.73 4.29 22.48
N ASP A 60 9.79 3.87 23.18
CA ASP A 60 9.68 3.51 24.61
C ASP A 60 9.26 4.71 25.46
N LYS A 61 9.87 5.88 25.24
CA LYS A 61 9.50 7.14 25.90
C LYS A 61 8.09 7.60 25.54
N PHE A 62 7.70 7.45 24.27
CA PHE A 62 6.34 7.82 23.83
C PHE A 62 5.29 6.88 24.47
N LYS A 63 5.56 5.57 24.48
CA LYS A 63 4.70 4.54 25.04
C LYS A 63 4.51 4.72 26.54
N SER A 64 5.58 4.96 27.30
CA SER A 64 5.47 5.20 28.76
C SER A 64 4.60 6.40 29.09
N ASN A 65 4.70 7.48 28.32
CA ASN A 65 3.97 8.72 28.57
C ASN A 65 2.50 8.70 28.10
N ASN A 66 2.10 7.69 27.32
CA ASN A 66 0.78 7.64 26.68
C ASN A 66 0.09 6.28 26.80
N ILE A 67 0.55 5.40 27.72
CA ILE A 67 0.12 4.00 27.75
C ILE A 67 -1.42 3.86 27.84
N ASP A 68 -2.08 4.71 28.62
CA ASP A 68 -3.54 4.70 28.82
C ASP A 68 -4.34 5.11 27.57
N LYS A 69 -3.69 5.79 26.62
CA LYS A 69 -4.30 6.25 25.35
C LYS A 69 -4.02 5.30 24.19
N LEU A 70 -3.12 4.33 24.38
CA LEU A 70 -2.67 3.45 23.31
C LEU A 70 -3.48 2.15 23.27
N ARG A 71 -4.06 1.89 22.11
CA ARG A 71 -4.69 0.59 21.83
C ARG A 71 -3.63 -0.49 21.67
N SER A 72 -3.93 -1.70 22.13
CA SER A 72 -3.03 -2.86 21.98
C SER A 72 -2.62 -3.11 20.52
N SER A 73 -3.52 -2.85 19.57
CA SER A 73 -3.21 -2.95 18.13
C SER A 73 -2.17 -1.92 17.66
N VAL A 74 -2.16 -0.71 18.22
CA VAL A 74 -1.14 0.31 17.92
C VAL A 74 0.20 -0.15 18.44
N ILE A 75 0.24 -0.59 19.71
CA ILE A 75 1.47 -1.08 20.35
C ILE A 75 2.08 -2.23 19.55
N LYS A 76 1.26 -3.25 19.26
CA LYS A 76 1.67 -4.40 18.45
C LYS A 76 2.24 -3.97 17.09
N ASN A 77 1.56 -3.08 16.36
CA ASN A 77 2.01 -2.67 15.03
C ASN A 77 3.33 -1.88 15.05
N VAL A 78 3.55 -1.04 16.07
CA VAL A 78 4.81 -0.31 16.20
C VAL A 78 5.95 -1.26 16.54
N GLU A 79 5.76 -2.15 17.51
CA GLU A 79 6.77 -3.16 17.89
C GLU A 79 7.08 -4.13 16.74
N ASP A 80 6.05 -4.55 15.99
CA ASP A 80 6.21 -5.34 14.76
C ASP A 80 7.10 -4.63 13.73
N ILE A 81 7.04 -3.29 13.61
CA ILE A 81 7.92 -2.52 12.73
C ILE A 81 9.35 -2.47 13.26
N ILE A 82 9.52 -2.18 14.56
CA ILE A 82 10.83 -2.10 15.21
C ILE A 82 11.62 -3.40 14.99
N PHE A 83 10.94 -4.54 15.07
CA PHE A 83 11.59 -5.85 14.90
C PHE A 83 11.44 -6.46 13.51
N CYS A 84 10.84 -5.74 12.55
CA CYS A 84 10.69 -6.23 11.18
C CYS A 84 12.06 -6.43 10.52
N LYS A 85 12.29 -7.61 9.94
CA LYS A 85 13.56 -8.01 9.30
C LYS A 85 14.76 -7.94 10.24
N ASP A 86 14.53 -8.22 11.53
CA ASP A 86 15.61 -8.41 12.49
C ASP A 86 16.12 -9.86 12.41
N TYR A 87 17.37 -10.04 11.99
CA TYR A 87 17.99 -11.36 11.88
C TYR A 87 18.05 -12.11 13.22
N ARG A 88 18.05 -11.40 14.35
CA ARG A 88 18.00 -12.00 15.69
C ARG A 88 16.66 -12.69 15.97
N LYS A 89 15.60 -12.34 15.23
CA LYS A 89 14.28 -12.98 15.32
C LYS A 89 14.09 -14.11 14.30
N GLY A 90 15.16 -14.52 13.63
CA GLY A 90 15.14 -15.63 12.66
C GLY A 90 15.17 -15.17 11.21
N TYR A 91 15.58 -16.11 10.35
CA TYR A 91 15.77 -15.90 8.94
C TYR A 91 15.68 -17.23 8.18
N ILE A 92 15.49 -17.15 6.87
CA ILE A 92 15.64 -18.27 5.94
C ILE A 92 16.97 -18.12 5.22
N ALA A 93 17.77 -19.18 5.20
CA ALA A 93 18.98 -19.27 4.40
C ALA A 93 18.69 -20.01 3.10
N PHE A 94 19.10 -19.44 1.97
CA PHE A 94 19.03 -20.06 0.66
C PHE A 94 20.46 -20.32 0.18
N SER A 95 20.73 -21.55 -0.27
CA SER A 95 21.99 -21.92 -0.91
C SER A 95 21.73 -22.22 -2.38
N CYS A 96 22.59 -21.70 -3.26
CA CYS A 96 22.56 -22.06 -4.67
C CYS A 96 23.22 -23.43 -4.87
N LYS A 97 22.56 -24.35 -5.58
CA LYS A 97 23.14 -25.67 -5.88
C LYS A 97 24.22 -25.66 -6.97
N ARG A 98 24.42 -24.51 -7.64
CA ARG A 98 25.32 -24.36 -8.81
C ARG A 98 26.52 -23.46 -8.54
N CYS A 99 26.52 -22.73 -7.43
CA CYS A 99 27.64 -21.90 -6.98
C CYS A 99 27.61 -21.80 -5.46
N ASP A 100 28.76 -21.57 -4.83
CA ASP A 100 28.90 -21.52 -3.36
C ASP A 100 28.29 -20.25 -2.72
N ASN A 101 27.36 -19.61 -3.42
CA ASN A 101 26.65 -18.44 -2.93
C ASN A 101 25.48 -18.83 -2.03
N PHE A 102 25.35 -18.09 -0.93
CA PHE A 102 24.23 -18.17 -0.01
C PHE A 102 23.61 -16.79 0.21
N THR A 103 22.31 -16.75 0.47
CA THR A 103 21.61 -15.52 0.87
C THR A 103 20.72 -15.77 2.08
N PHE A 104 20.68 -14.80 2.98
CA PHE A 104 19.83 -14.83 4.15
C PHE A 104 18.69 -13.84 3.98
N THR A 105 17.48 -14.25 4.38
CA THR A 105 16.29 -13.39 4.38
C THR A 105 15.66 -13.41 5.76
N ALA A 106 15.78 -12.31 6.50
CA ALA A 106 15.11 -12.15 7.80
C ALA A 106 13.58 -12.12 7.65
N PHE A 107 12.87 -12.62 8.65
CA PHE A 107 11.41 -12.67 8.65
C PHE A 107 10.77 -11.27 8.64
N SER A 108 9.69 -11.14 7.87
CA SER A 108 8.87 -9.92 7.81
C SER A 108 7.76 -9.96 8.85
N CYS A 109 7.41 -8.79 9.43
CA CYS A 109 6.32 -8.70 10.40
C CYS A 109 4.91 -8.83 9.77
N ASN A 110 4.80 -8.80 8.44
CA ASN A 110 3.54 -8.89 7.68
C ASN A 110 2.46 -7.85 8.05
N SER A 111 2.82 -6.83 8.83
CA SER A 111 1.92 -5.73 9.17
C SER A 111 1.68 -4.81 7.97
N ARG A 112 0.42 -4.43 7.75
CA ARG A 112 0.00 -3.40 6.78
C ARG A 112 0.50 -1.99 7.15
N PHE A 113 0.79 -1.76 8.44
CA PHE A 113 1.32 -0.49 8.95
C PHE A 113 2.81 -0.34 8.66
N CYS A 114 3.55 -1.45 8.52
CA CYS A 114 4.95 -1.42 8.15
C CYS A 114 5.14 -0.86 6.73
N SER A 115 5.97 0.17 6.56
CA SER A 115 6.24 0.79 5.26
C SER A 115 6.77 -0.19 4.20
N THR A 116 7.52 -1.22 4.63
CA THR A 116 8.08 -2.25 3.75
C THR A 116 7.07 -3.37 3.47
N CYS A 117 6.50 -3.98 4.50
CA CYS A 117 5.56 -5.11 4.35
C CYS A 117 4.22 -4.66 3.77
N GLY A 118 3.73 -3.51 4.23
CA GLY A 118 2.49 -2.89 3.76
C GLY A 118 2.53 -2.51 2.29
N LYS A 119 3.71 -2.13 1.73
CA LYS A 119 3.83 -1.90 0.28
C LYS A 119 3.51 -3.17 -0.50
N LYS A 120 4.15 -4.30 -0.17
CA LYS A 120 3.91 -5.59 -0.82
C LYS A 120 2.43 -5.97 -0.75
N TYR A 121 1.80 -5.80 0.42
CA TYR A 121 0.36 -6.02 0.58
C TYR A 121 -0.49 -5.13 -0.35
N ARG A 122 -0.20 -3.82 -0.42
CA ARG A 122 -0.91 -2.88 -1.29
C ARG A 122 -0.76 -3.24 -2.76
N ASP A 123 0.44 -3.58 -3.20
CA ASP A 123 0.73 -3.96 -4.59
C ASP A 123 -0.11 -5.20 -4.98
N PHE A 124 -0.09 -6.26 -4.17
CA PHE A 124 -0.92 -7.45 -4.43
C PHE A 124 -2.41 -7.16 -4.42
N ARG A 125 -2.88 -6.35 -3.46
CA ARG A 125 -4.28 -5.98 -3.38
C ARG A 125 -4.73 -5.19 -4.61
N SER A 126 -3.86 -4.33 -5.15
CA SER A 126 -4.11 -3.59 -6.39
C SER A 126 -4.25 -4.52 -7.59
N ILE A 127 -3.38 -5.53 -7.71
CA ILE A 127 -3.46 -6.54 -8.78
C ILE A 127 -4.75 -7.35 -8.67
N GLU A 128 -5.10 -7.78 -7.45
CA GLU A 128 -6.34 -8.54 -7.20
C GLU A 128 -7.58 -7.73 -7.57
N ILE A 129 -7.63 -6.44 -7.21
CA ILE A 129 -8.74 -5.56 -7.59
C ILE A 129 -8.77 -5.37 -9.11
N GLN A 130 -7.63 -5.08 -9.73
CA GLN A 130 -7.53 -4.91 -11.19
C GLN A 130 -8.03 -6.14 -11.95
N SER A 131 -7.73 -7.35 -11.46
CA SER A 131 -8.20 -8.61 -12.07
C SER A 131 -9.72 -8.80 -12.06
N LYS A 132 -10.44 -8.04 -11.22
CA LYS A 132 -11.91 -8.09 -11.09
C LYS A 132 -12.61 -6.97 -11.84
N LEU A 133 -11.86 -6.02 -12.41
CA LEU A 133 -12.44 -4.91 -13.17
C LEU A 133 -12.84 -5.39 -14.57
N ILE A 134 -13.98 -4.90 -15.04
CA ILE A 134 -14.42 -5.11 -16.43
C ILE A 134 -13.77 -4.06 -17.35
N ASN A 135 -13.52 -4.39 -18.61
CA ASN A 135 -12.84 -3.49 -19.54
C ASN A 135 -13.78 -2.37 -20.07
N VAL A 136 -14.08 -1.40 -19.23
CA VAL A 136 -14.92 -0.23 -19.54
C VAL A 136 -14.32 1.04 -18.92
N SER A 137 -14.84 2.22 -19.28
CA SER A 137 -14.51 3.46 -18.58
C SER A 137 -14.92 3.38 -17.11
N HIS A 138 -14.08 3.90 -16.22
CA HIS A 138 -14.40 3.99 -14.80
C HIS A 138 -14.34 5.44 -14.34
N ARG A 139 -15.21 5.81 -13.41
CA ARG A 139 -15.20 7.11 -12.74
C ARG A 139 -14.90 6.96 -11.26
N HIS A 140 -14.17 7.92 -10.73
CA HIS A 140 -13.83 7.97 -9.32
C HIS A 140 -14.77 8.94 -8.58
N PHE A 141 -15.62 8.40 -7.72
CA PHE A 141 -16.52 9.15 -6.86
C PHE A 141 -15.95 9.24 -5.44
N VAL A 142 -16.20 10.38 -4.77
CA VAL A 142 -15.86 10.57 -3.36
C VAL A 142 -17.12 10.95 -2.61
N PHE A 143 -17.57 10.07 -1.70
CA PHE A 143 -18.70 10.32 -0.82
C PHE A 143 -18.17 10.74 0.54
N THR A 144 -18.48 11.97 0.95
CA THR A 144 -17.99 12.54 2.20
C THR A 144 -19.12 12.76 3.17
N VAL A 145 -18.90 12.37 4.41
CA VAL A 145 -19.87 12.59 5.50
C VAL A 145 -19.88 14.07 5.90
N ALA A 146 -21.08 14.59 6.16
CA ALA A 146 -21.30 15.93 6.71
C ALA A 146 -20.46 16.14 7.99
N GLU A 147 -19.92 17.34 8.17
CA GLU A 147 -18.90 17.61 9.20
C GLU A 147 -19.38 17.28 10.61
N GLU A 148 -20.63 17.59 10.91
CA GLU A 148 -21.32 17.40 12.18
C GLU A 148 -21.41 15.92 12.57
N LEU A 149 -21.42 15.02 11.58
CA LEU A 149 -21.55 13.59 11.79
C LEU A 149 -20.21 12.86 11.94
N ARG A 150 -19.09 13.49 11.55
CA ARG A 150 -17.76 12.84 11.50
C ARG A 150 -17.31 12.30 12.86
N ILE A 151 -17.69 12.99 13.94
CA ILE A 151 -17.33 12.60 15.31
C ILE A 151 -17.86 11.21 15.70
N TYR A 152 -19.06 10.86 15.22
CA TYR A 152 -19.68 9.57 15.54
C TYR A 152 -18.92 8.40 14.90
N PHE A 153 -18.49 8.54 13.65
CA PHE A 153 -17.68 7.52 12.96
C PHE A 153 -16.27 7.36 13.54
N PHE A 154 -15.76 8.39 14.21
CA PHE A 154 -14.48 8.32 14.93
C PHE A 154 -14.63 7.59 16.26
N LYS A 155 -15.70 7.88 17.01
CA LYS A 155 -15.98 7.27 18.33
C LYS A 155 -16.47 5.83 18.21
N TYR A 156 -17.33 5.55 17.25
CA TYR A 156 -17.98 4.26 17.03
C TYR A 156 -17.52 3.66 15.71
N ARG A 157 -16.44 2.88 15.75
CA ARG A 157 -15.78 2.37 14.53
C ARG A 157 -16.71 1.47 13.70
N ASP A 158 -17.62 0.75 14.34
CA ASP A 158 -18.55 -0.16 13.65
C ASP A 158 -19.54 0.58 12.74
N MET A 159 -19.77 1.87 13.02
CA MET A 159 -20.59 2.72 12.14
C MET A 159 -19.95 2.93 10.77
N GLN A 160 -18.65 2.67 10.59
CA GLN A 160 -17.97 2.81 9.29
C GLN A 160 -18.61 1.95 8.19
N ASN A 161 -19.24 0.83 8.56
CA ASN A 161 -19.98 -0.01 7.60
C ASN A 161 -21.19 0.70 7.00
N LEU A 162 -21.86 1.58 7.77
CA LEU A 162 -23.00 2.36 7.29
C LEU A 162 -22.63 3.27 6.11
N LEU A 163 -21.36 3.68 6.00
CA LEU A 163 -20.89 4.46 4.86
C LEU A 163 -20.83 3.63 3.58
N PHE A 164 -20.44 2.36 3.70
CA PHE A 164 -20.47 1.44 2.57
C PHE A 164 -21.91 1.14 2.14
N ASP A 165 -22.80 0.91 3.10
CA ASP A 165 -24.22 0.68 2.84
C ASP A 165 -24.87 1.89 2.16
N ALA A 166 -24.65 3.10 2.68
CA ALA A 166 -25.16 4.33 2.08
C ALA A 166 -24.66 4.56 0.65
N VAL A 167 -23.38 4.27 0.38
CA VAL A 167 -22.82 4.36 -0.99
C VAL A 167 -23.42 3.29 -1.89
N ASN A 168 -23.56 2.06 -1.41
CA ASN A 168 -24.18 0.97 -2.16
C ASN A 168 -25.63 1.31 -2.55
N ASP A 169 -26.41 1.80 -1.59
CA ASP A 169 -27.81 2.16 -1.82
C ASP A 169 -27.93 3.34 -2.78
N THR A 170 -27.09 4.37 -2.60
CA THR A 170 -27.05 5.54 -3.50
C THR A 170 -26.75 5.10 -4.93
N LEU A 171 -25.68 4.32 -5.14
CA LEU A 171 -25.28 3.88 -6.48
C LEU A 171 -26.28 2.89 -7.10
N THR A 172 -26.85 1.99 -6.31
CA THR A 172 -27.83 1.00 -6.81
C THR A 172 -29.13 1.67 -7.22
N ASN A 173 -29.68 2.53 -6.35
CA ASN A 173 -30.97 3.18 -6.60
C ASN A 173 -30.91 4.24 -7.69
N THR A 174 -29.74 4.87 -7.91
CA THR A 174 -29.58 5.87 -8.99
C THR A 174 -29.22 5.24 -10.33
N SER A 175 -28.63 4.05 -10.36
CA SER A 175 -28.16 3.44 -11.61
C SER A 175 -29.18 2.56 -12.32
N ILE A 176 -30.20 2.04 -11.63
CA ILE A 176 -31.24 1.18 -12.22
C ILE A 176 -32.52 2.00 -12.41
N THR A 177 -32.89 2.29 -13.66
CA THR A 177 -33.92 3.32 -13.95
C THR A 177 -35.15 2.79 -14.69
N SER A 178 -35.13 1.56 -15.18
CA SER A 178 -36.25 1.00 -15.96
C SER A 178 -36.73 -0.35 -15.44
N LYS A 179 -38.04 -0.63 -15.60
CA LYS A 179 -38.64 -1.94 -15.28
C LYS A 179 -37.92 -3.10 -15.98
N LYS A 180 -37.45 -2.89 -17.21
CA LYS A 180 -36.68 -3.89 -17.97
C LYS A 180 -35.34 -4.20 -17.29
N GLU A 181 -34.65 -3.20 -16.76
CA GLU A 181 -33.38 -3.41 -16.07
C GLU A 181 -33.56 -4.17 -14.75
N ILE A 182 -34.62 -3.84 -14.01
CA ILE A 182 -35.00 -4.57 -12.79
C ILE A 182 -35.32 -6.03 -13.12
N ALA A 183 -36.16 -6.28 -14.13
CA ALA A 183 -36.56 -7.63 -14.54
C ALA A 183 -35.37 -8.49 -15.01
N ASN A 184 -34.34 -7.86 -15.61
CA ASN A 184 -33.11 -8.54 -16.04
C ASN A 184 -32.00 -8.54 -14.99
N ASN A 185 -32.30 -8.08 -13.76
CA ASN A 185 -31.36 -8.03 -12.63
C ASN A 185 -30.03 -7.36 -12.99
N TYR A 186 -30.09 -6.19 -13.63
CA TYR A 186 -28.91 -5.40 -13.91
C TYR A 186 -28.26 -4.92 -12.60
N LYS A 187 -26.93 -5.00 -12.53
CA LYS A 187 -26.13 -4.51 -11.41
C LYS A 187 -25.02 -3.59 -11.89
N LEU A 188 -24.79 -2.51 -11.15
CA LEU A 188 -23.66 -1.63 -11.34
C LEU A 188 -22.40 -2.24 -10.72
N GLY A 189 -21.30 -2.26 -11.47
CA GLY A 189 -20.00 -2.65 -10.93
C GLY A 189 -19.29 -1.47 -10.28
N PHE A 190 -18.85 -1.61 -9.03
CA PHE A 190 -17.98 -0.63 -8.38
C PHE A 190 -17.12 -1.25 -7.28
N VAL A 191 -16.02 -0.58 -6.94
CA VAL A 191 -15.15 -0.94 -5.81
C VAL A 191 -15.03 0.27 -4.88
N SER A 192 -15.33 0.08 -3.60
CA SER A 192 -15.31 1.16 -2.59
C SER A 192 -14.19 0.97 -1.56
N PHE A 193 -13.62 2.10 -1.10
CA PHE A 193 -12.55 2.16 -0.12
C PHE A 193 -12.85 3.26 0.90
N LEU A 194 -12.74 2.92 2.20
CA LEU A 194 -12.89 3.89 3.28
C LEU A 194 -11.56 4.55 3.63
N HIS A 195 -11.57 5.87 3.67
CA HIS A 195 -10.57 6.68 4.32
C HIS A 195 -11.20 7.37 5.54
N THR A 196 -10.51 7.35 6.69
CA THR A 196 -11.03 7.91 7.94
C THR A 196 -10.49 9.30 8.26
N PHE A 197 -9.44 9.74 7.56
CA PHE A 197 -8.77 11.02 7.80
C PHE A 197 -8.54 11.77 6.49
N GLY A 198 -8.53 13.10 6.57
CA GLY A 198 -8.10 13.99 5.51
C GLY A 198 -6.58 14.09 5.42
N ARG A 199 -6.10 14.88 4.45
CA ARG A 199 -4.66 15.13 4.24
C ARG A 199 -4.01 15.81 5.45
N ASP A 200 -4.76 16.64 6.17
CA ASP A 200 -4.34 17.34 7.39
C ASP A 200 -4.45 16.47 8.66
N LEU A 201 -4.70 15.16 8.49
CA LEU A 201 -4.89 14.16 9.56
C LEU A 201 -6.09 14.45 10.49
N LYS A 202 -7.00 15.35 10.08
CA LYS A 202 -8.27 15.54 10.81
C LYS A 202 -9.28 14.44 10.45
N PRO A 203 -10.16 14.05 11.39
CA PRO A 203 -11.23 13.10 11.10
C PRO A 203 -12.06 13.58 9.91
N ASN A 204 -12.07 12.79 8.85
CA ASN A 204 -12.84 13.03 7.65
C ASN A 204 -13.18 11.68 7.02
N PRO A 205 -14.16 10.94 7.56
CA PRO A 205 -14.60 9.68 6.98
C PRO A 205 -15.22 9.91 5.60
N HIS A 206 -14.64 9.30 4.58
CA HIS A 206 -15.12 9.36 3.20
C HIS A 206 -14.87 8.04 2.46
N ILE A 207 -15.76 7.72 1.53
CA ILE A 207 -15.65 6.56 0.64
C ILE A 207 -15.17 7.03 -0.72
N HIS A 208 -14.04 6.48 -1.16
CA HIS A 208 -13.63 6.49 -2.55
C HIS A 208 -14.28 5.32 -3.27
N ALA A 209 -15.04 5.56 -4.34
CA ALA A 209 -15.65 4.53 -5.16
C ALA A 209 -15.14 4.61 -6.60
N LEU A 210 -14.53 3.54 -7.10
CA LEU A 210 -14.24 3.36 -8.51
C LEU A 210 -15.45 2.68 -9.16
N VAL A 211 -16.23 3.44 -9.91
CA VAL A 211 -17.50 3.02 -10.50
C VAL A 211 -17.31 2.72 -11.97
N ALA A 212 -17.70 1.53 -12.42
CA ALA A 212 -17.71 1.19 -13.83
C ALA A 212 -18.85 1.94 -14.52
N GLU A 213 -18.58 2.55 -15.67
CA GLU A 213 -19.58 3.17 -16.54
C GLU A 213 -20.38 2.14 -17.34
N ALA A 214 -20.71 1.01 -16.69
CA ALA A 214 -21.52 -0.04 -17.24
C ALA A 214 -22.26 -0.80 -16.13
N LYS A 215 -23.42 -1.33 -16.50
CA LYS A 215 -24.19 -2.28 -15.69
C LYS A 215 -24.30 -3.62 -16.42
N VAL A 216 -24.33 -4.71 -15.65
CA VAL A 216 -24.31 -6.08 -16.16
C VAL A 216 -25.57 -6.82 -15.70
N SER A 217 -26.28 -7.47 -16.62
CA SER A 217 -27.44 -8.32 -16.28
C SER A 217 -27.02 -9.68 -15.71
N SER A 218 -27.97 -10.43 -15.16
CA SER A 218 -27.75 -11.83 -14.73
C SER A 218 -27.31 -12.76 -15.87
N SER A 219 -27.67 -12.43 -17.12
CA SER A 219 -27.27 -13.15 -18.32
C SER A 219 -25.93 -12.69 -18.91
N GLY A 220 -25.23 -11.75 -18.27
CA GLY A 220 -23.94 -11.23 -18.73
C GLY A 220 -24.01 -10.12 -19.78
N ASN A 221 -25.20 -9.60 -20.08
CA ASN A 221 -25.32 -8.48 -21.01
C ASN A 221 -24.78 -7.19 -20.37
N VAL A 222 -23.82 -6.56 -21.02
CA VAL A 222 -23.21 -5.30 -20.58
C VAL A 222 -23.94 -4.14 -21.24
N LYS A 223 -24.35 -3.16 -20.44
CA LYS A 223 -24.96 -1.91 -20.91
C LYS A 223 -24.18 -0.73 -20.35
N ASN A 224 -23.58 0.06 -21.24
CA ASN A 224 -22.88 1.28 -20.86
C ASN A 224 -23.84 2.31 -20.28
N ILE A 225 -23.32 3.12 -19.36
CA ILE A 225 -24.03 4.23 -18.74
C ILE A 225 -23.13 5.43 -18.62
N ILE A 226 -23.73 6.60 -18.76
CA ILE A 226 -23.08 7.87 -18.43
C ILE A 226 -23.66 8.27 -17.07
N ILE A 227 -22.90 8.02 -16.00
CA ILE A 227 -23.31 8.37 -14.64
C ILE A 227 -22.93 9.84 -14.43
N PHE A 228 -23.95 10.70 -14.55
CA PHE A 228 -23.91 12.16 -14.50
C PHE A 228 -23.15 12.80 -15.67
N ILE A 229 -23.90 13.55 -16.49
CA ILE A 229 -23.30 14.58 -17.35
C ILE A 229 -22.90 15.70 -16.39
N LEU A 230 -21.64 15.71 -15.97
CA LEU A 230 -21.04 16.97 -15.51
C LEU A 230 -20.90 17.80 -16.78
N ASN A 231 -21.84 18.72 -17.00
CA ASN A 231 -21.62 19.82 -17.94
C ASN A 231 -20.41 20.56 -17.39
N SER A 232 -19.23 20.26 -17.94
CA SER A 232 -18.00 21.01 -17.76
C SER A 232 -18.11 22.35 -18.46
#